data_AF-A0A961JS77-F1
#
_entry.id   AF-A0A961JS77-F1
#
_cell.length_a   1.000
_cell.length_b   1.000
_cell.length_c   1.000
_cell.angle_alpha   90.00
_cell.angle_beta   90.00
_cell.angle_gamma   90.00
#
_symmetry.space_group_name_H-M   'P 1'
#
loop_
_entity.id
_entity.type
_entity.pdbx_description
1 polymer ?
#
loop_
_entity_poly.entity_id
_entity_poly.type
_entity_poly.pdbx_seq_one_letter_code
_entity_poly.pdbx_strand_id
1 'polypeptide(L)' 'MSDLNKLTIAEARDALEKGRVSSVELTAACIQAVDDADALGAFVHKTPEIALIQAEAADKR' A
#
# COMPACT_ATOMS: atom_id res chain seq x y z
N MET A 1 -8.77 8.05 4.07
CA MET A 1 -8.27 6.72 4.51
C MET A 1 -6.75 6.72 4.43
N SER A 2 -6.09 7.58 5.19
CA SER A 2 -4.66 7.91 5.03
C SER A 2 -3.74 7.16 6.02
N ASP A 3 -4.30 6.29 6.86
CA ASP A 3 -3.55 5.63 7.93
C ASP A 3 -3.43 4.11 7.72
N LEU A 4 -3.83 3.59 6.55
CA LEU A 4 -3.67 2.15 6.25
C LEU A 4 -2.20 1.73 6.26
N ASN A 5 -1.30 2.65 5.90
CA ASN A 5 0.15 2.48 5.98
C ASN A 5 0.70 2.43 7.42
N LYS A 6 -0.10 2.77 8.44
CA LYS A 6 0.27 2.69 9.87
C LYS A 6 -0.18 1.39 10.52
N LEU A 7 -0.98 0.58 9.82
CA LEU A 7 -1.32 -0.75 10.28
C LEU A 7 -0.05 -1.60 10.40
N THR A 8 0.00 -2.42 11.42
CA THR A 8 1.02 -3.48 11.48
C THR A 8 0.79 -4.49 10.36
N ILE A 9 1.83 -5.24 9.98
CA ILE A 9 1.71 -6.29 8.95
C ILE A 9 0.62 -7.31 9.32
N ALA A 10 0.46 -7.60 10.62
CA ALA A 10 -0.58 -8.50 11.11
C ALA A 10 -1.99 -7.91 10.90
N GLU A 11 -2.19 -6.65 11.26
CA GLU A 11 -3.48 -5.97 11.08
C GLU A 11 -3.84 -5.78 9.61
N ALA A 12 -2.85 -5.42 8.77
CA ALA A 12 -3.05 -5.28 7.33
C ALA A 12 -3.46 -6.61 6.70
N ARG A 13 -2.76 -7.72 7.03
CA ARG A 13 -3.12 -9.07 6.56
C ARG A 13 -4.53 -9.44 7.00
N ASP A 14 -4.84 -9.28 8.28
CA ASP A 14 -6.16 -9.61 8.81
C ASP A 14 -7.28 -8.76 8.18
N ALA A 15 -6.99 -7.50 7.84
CA ALA A 15 -7.95 -6.61 7.18
C ALA A 15 -8.19 -6.98 5.72
N LEU A 16 -7.15 -7.41 5.00
CA LEU A 16 -7.24 -7.96 3.64
C LEU A 16 -8.03 -9.28 3.63
N GLU A 17 -7.72 -10.20 4.54
CA GLU A 17 -8.42 -11.50 4.66
C GLU A 17 -9.91 -11.31 5.01
N LYS A 18 -10.23 -10.31 5.82
CA LYS A 18 -11.62 -9.95 6.17
C LYS A 18 -12.32 -9.12 5.08
N GLY A 19 -11.64 -8.76 3.99
CA GLY A 19 -12.17 -7.90 2.92
C GLY A 19 -12.57 -6.50 3.38
N ARG A 20 -11.97 -6.00 4.48
CA ARG A 20 -12.26 -4.66 5.03
C ARG A 20 -11.53 -3.56 4.27
N VAL A 21 -10.42 -3.91 3.64
CA VAL A 21 -9.60 -3.08 2.77
C VAL A 21 -9.13 -3.95 1.62
N SER A 22 -8.92 -3.34 0.46
CA SER A 22 -8.31 -3.97 -0.69
C SER A 22 -6.79 -3.79 -0.69
N SER A 23 -6.08 -4.68 -1.37
CA SER A 23 -4.64 -4.60 -1.59
C SER A 23 -4.30 -3.33 -2.36
N VAL A 24 -5.14 -2.92 -3.31
CA VAL A 24 -4.99 -1.65 -4.04
C VAL A 24 -5.07 -0.45 -3.10
N GLU A 25 -6.05 -0.40 -2.20
CA GLU A 25 -6.19 0.70 -1.23
C GLU A 25 -5.00 0.77 -0.26
N LEU A 26 -4.54 -0.38 0.24
CA LEU A 26 -3.38 -0.44 1.12
C LEU A 26 -2.11 0.01 0.40
N THR A 27 -1.91 -0.43 -0.85
CA THR A 27 -0.74 -0.08 -1.66
C THR A 27 -0.73 1.40 -2.02
N ALA A 28 -1.88 1.96 -2.40
CA ALA A 28 -2.02 3.38 -2.68
C ALA A 28 -1.71 4.24 -1.45
N ALA A 29 -2.15 3.84 -0.27
CA ALA A 29 -1.82 4.54 0.98
C ALA A 29 -0.31 4.54 1.28
N CYS A 30 0.38 3.43 1.01
CA CYS A 30 1.84 3.35 1.15
C CYS A 30 2.56 4.25 0.13
N ILE A 31 2.13 4.25 -1.13
CA ILE A 31 2.70 5.10 -2.19
C ILE A 31 2.55 6.58 -1.81
N GLN A 32 1.35 7.00 -1.38
CA GLN A 32 1.11 8.38 -0.97
C GLN A 32 2.04 8.81 0.17
N ALA A 33 2.25 7.94 1.17
CA ALA A 33 3.17 8.25 2.26
C ALA A 33 4.64 8.34 1.82
N VAL A 34 5.03 7.55 0.82
CA VAL A 34 6.36 7.64 0.20
C VAL A 34 6.52 8.94 -0.61
N ASP A 35 5.45 9.42 -1.23
CA ASP A 35 5.44 10.71 -1.93
C ASP A 35 5.46 11.89 -0.96
N ASP A 36 4.70 11.82 0.13
CA ASP A 36 4.71 12.85 1.19
C ASP A 36 6.07 12.93 1.90
N ALA A 37 6.78 11.80 2.00
CA ALA A 37 8.09 11.69 2.64
C ALA A 37 9.27 11.77 1.66
N ASP A 38 9.05 12.21 0.42
CA ASP A 38 10.08 12.24 -0.64
C ASP A 38 11.32 13.06 -0.25
N ALA A 39 11.13 14.10 0.56
CA ALA A 39 12.21 14.93 1.10
C ALA A 39 13.25 14.17 1.94
N LEU A 40 12.93 12.97 2.44
CA LEU A 40 13.86 12.12 3.18
C LEU A 40 14.90 11.45 2.28
N GLY A 41 14.69 11.41 0.95
CA GLY A 41 15.59 10.73 0.01
C GLY A 41 15.67 9.22 0.22
N ALA A 42 14.65 8.61 0.83
CA ALA A 42 14.63 7.18 1.17
C ALA A 42 14.45 6.26 -0.05
N PHE A 43 13.92 6.80 -1.17
CA PHE A 43 13.67 6.05 -2.40
C PHE A 43 14.37 6.72 -3.58
N VAL A 44 15.19 5.95 -4.31
CA VAL A 44 15.92 6.43 -5.50
C VAL A 44 15.07 6.30 -6.76
N HIS A 45 14.27 5.24 -6.87
CA HIS A 45 13.38 4.99 -8.00
C HIS A 45 12.04 4.46 -7.49
N LYS A 46 10.97 5.21 -7.77
CA LYS A 46 9.60 4.83 -7.41
C LYS A 46 8.95 4.11 -8.59
N THR A 47 8.31 2.97 -8.33
CA THR A 47 7.58 2.18 -9.35
C THR A 47 6.11 1.97 -8.95
N PRO A 48 5.34 3.06 -8.76
CA PRO A 48 3.97 2.99 -8.26
C PRO A 48 3.04 2.18 -9.17
N GLU A 49 3.22 2.27 -10.49
CA GLU A 49 2.42 1.53 -11.47
C GLU A 49 2.56 0.00 -11.31
N ILE A 50 3.79 -0.49 -11.14
CA ILE A 50 4.07 -1.91 -10.94
C ILE A 50 3.45 -2.39 -9.63
N ALA A 51 3.58 -1.58 -8.56
CA ALA A 51 3.00 -1.91 -7.26
C ALA A 51 1.47 -2.02 -7.33
N LEU A 52 0.80 -1.10 -8.05
CA LEU A 52 -0.65 -1.14 -8.24
C LEU A 52 -1.09 -2.35 -9.05
N ILE A 53 -0.39 -2.69 -10.15
CA ILE A 53 -0.70 -3.89 -10.95
C ILE A 53 -0.61 -5.17 -10.10
N GLN A 54 0.41 -5.27 -9.25
CA GLN A 54 0.57 -6.41 -8.36
C GLN A 54 -0.53 -6.46 -7.29
N ALA A 55 -0.93 -5.31 -6.76
CA ALA A 55 -2.02 -5.20 -5.80
C ALA A 55 -3.36 -5.63 -6.39
N GLU A 56 -3.68 -5.18 -7.61
CA GLU A 56 -4.89 -5.62 -8.34
C GLU A 56 -4.89 -7.13 -8.59
N ALA A 57 -3.72 -7.71 -8.90
CA ALA A 57 -3.61 -9.15 -9.08
C ALA A 57 -3.77 -9.93 -7.77
N ALA A 58 -3.37 -9.34 -6.63
CA ALA A 58 -3.58 -9.90 -5.30
C ALA A 58 -5.06 -9.86 -4.90
N ASP A 59 -5.77 -8.77 -5.18
CA ASP A 59 -7.21 -8.64 -4.88
C ASP A 59 -8.10 -9.59 -5.69
N LYS A 60 -7.60 -10.09 -6.83
CA LYS A 60 -8.31 -11.07 -7.67
C LYS A 60 -8.09 -12.53 -7.23
N ARG A 61 -7.22 -12.79 -6.25
CA ARG A 61 -6.93 -14.14 -5.74
C ARG A 61 -7.73 -14.43 -4.48
#